data_AF-A0A943HHF7-F1
#
_entry.id   AF-A0A943HHF7-F1
#
_cell.length_a   1.000
_cell.length_b   1.000
_cell.length_c   1.000
_cell.angle_alpha   90.00
_cell.angle_beta   90.00
_cell.angle_gamma   90.00
#
_symmetry.space_group_name_H-M   'P 1'
#
loop_
_entity.id
_entity.type
_entity.pdbx_description
1 polymer ?
#
loop_
_entity_poly.entity_id
_entity_poly.type
_entity_poly.pdbx_seq_one_letter_code
_entity_poly.pdbx_strand_id
1 'polypeptide(L)'
;MSLWRYPRTAAALCIAAVLACAAAPAAFLAASDAAYFGRVETVADPYRAPTPTADDYYILRQLAARGQDTTARQTTPQQEQDAAPQTPKVYIGASASIESMTWADTAATTAAENALWQLAESSAVPRFWVEQTVGDTVDYGSYTDANGQYYNLNSAYCTTDSLGFVTVRKFARENDTLFTRYSITMDGRTGMIVEVWFSLPAADAAETPLPGADALRSFAAQAGLESLGDWAAPESSPYDCALYSANGGALITASTHPYTYTGYTAADGAERWYYSLALQIAPQT
;
A
#
# COMPACT_ATOMS: atom_id res chain seq x y z
N MET A 1 -86.34 16.13 19.83
CA MET A 1 -86.56 16.35 18.38
C MET A 1 -86.18 15.09 17.63
N SER A 2 -87.15 14.49 16.94
CA SER A 2 -87.06 13.15 16.36
C SER A 2 -86.25 13.14 15.06
N LEU A 3 -85.03 12.60 15.09
CA LEU A 3 -84.21 12.31 13.90
C LEU A 3 -84.82 11.22 13.00
N TRP A 4 -85.96 10.63 13.38
CA TRP A 4 -86.66 9.58 12.64
C TRP A 4 -87.63 10.08 11.56
N ARG A 5 -87.84 11.40 11.41
CA ARG A 5 -88.74 11.93 10.38
C ARG A 5 -88.11 12.07 8.98
N TYR A 6 -86.78 12.00 8.85
CA TYR A 6 -86.07 12.18 7.57
C TYR A 6 -84.83 11.26 7.46
N PRO A 7 -85.02 9.96 7.23
CA PRO A 7 -83.92 8.98 7.26
C PRO A 7 -82.84 9.25 6.19
N ARG A 8 -83.22 9.86 5.05
CA ARG A 8 -82.29 10.22 3.99
C ARG A 8 -81.37 11.39 4.35
N THR A 9 -81.84 12.37 5.11
CA THR A 9 -81.01 13.51 5.52
C THR A 9 -80.08 13.15 6.67
N ALA A 10 -80.54 12.29 7.59
CA ALA A 10 -79.69 11.72 8.63
C ALA A 10 -78.57 10.84 8.05
N ALA A 11 -78.89 10.00 7.06
CA ALA A 11 -77.88 9.20 6.35
C ALA A 11 -76.87 10.08 5.59
N ALA A 12 -77.32 11.14 4.92
CA ALA A 12 -76.45 12.07 4.22
C ALA A 12 -75.48 12.80 5.17
N LEU A 13 -75.95 13.21 6.35
CA LEU A 13 -75.11 13.84 7.37
C LEU A 13 -74.08 12.86 7.95
N CYS A 14 -74.45 11.60 8.18
CA CYS A 14 -73.50 10.57 8.62
C CYS A 14 -72.43 10.30 7.56
N ILE A 15 -72.79 10.22 6.28
CA ILE A 15 -71.84 10.02 5.19
C ILE A 15 -70.88 11.22 5.09
N ALA A 16 -71.40 12.45 5.18
CA ALA A 16 -70.58 13.65 5.17
C ALA A 16 -69.59 13.70 6.35
N ALA A 17 -70.04 13.31 7.55
CA ALA A 17 -69.18 13.24 8.73
C ALA A 17 -68.09 12.17 8.60
N VAL A 18 -68.42 10.98 8.07
CA VAL A 18 -67.44 9.91 7.84
C VAL A 18 -66.43 10.32 6.77
N LEU A 19 -66.87 10.95 5.67
CA LEU A 19 -65.98 11.46 4.63
C LEU A 19 -65.06 12.56 5.16
N ALA A 20 -65.56 13.47 6.00
CA ALA A 20 -64.73 14.50 6.64
C ALA A 20 -63.69 13.88 7.60
N CYS A 21 -64.08 12.90 8.42
CA CYS A 21 -63.16 12.17 9.30
C CYS A 21 -62.13 11.33 8.51
N ALA A 22 -62.51 10.77 7.36
CA ALA A 22 -61.60 10.00 6.51
C ALA A 22 -60.61 10.88 5.74
N ALA A 23 -60.98 12.12 5.40
CA ALA A 23 -60.12 13.06 4.68
C ALA A 23 -59.13 13.80 5.59
N ALA A 24 -59.41 13.92 6.89
CA ALA A 24 -58.56 14.65 7.83
C ALA A 24 -57.12 14.11 7.92
N PRO A 25 -56.86 12.79 8.01
CA PRO A 25 -55.50 12.26 8.00
C PRO A 25 -54.75 12.57 6.72
N ALA A 26 -55.41 12.47 5.55
CA ALA A 26 -54.78 12.75 4.26
C ALA A 26 -54.43 14.24 4.11
N ALA A 27 -55.31 15.13 4.54
CA ALA A 27 -55.06 16.56 4.55
C ALA A 27 -53.94 16.95 5.52
N PHE A 28 -53.91 16.31 6.71
CA PHE A 28 -52.84 16.52 7.69
C PHE A 28 -51.49 16.03 7.14
N LEU A 29 -51.46 14.84 6.52
CA LEU A 29 -50.25 14.30 5.91
C LEU A 29 -49.76 15.20 4.78
N ALA A 30 -50.63 15.61 3.85
CA ALA A 30 -50.28 16.51 2.76
C ALA A 30 -49.78 17.89 3.26
N ALA A 31 -50.40 18.43 4.31
CA ALA A 31 -49.96 19.68 4.92
C ALA A 31 -48.61 19.52 5.65
N SER A 32 -48.41 18.39 6.34
CA SER A 32 -47.14 18.10 7.02
C SER A 32 -46.01 17.85 6.03
N ASP A 33 -46.29 17.18 4.91
CA ASP A 33 -45.32 16.92 3.85
C ASP A 33 -44.86 18.21 3.18
N ALA A 34 -45.82 19.07 2.82
CA ALA A 34 -45.54 20.40 2.28
C ALA A 34 -44.80 21.33 3.28
N ALA A 35 -45.03 21.17 4.59
CA ALA A 35 -44.41 22.02 5.61
C ALA A 35 -43.03 21.55 6.07
N TYR A 36 -42.78 20.23 6.11
CA TYR A 36 -41.59 19.65 6.75
C TYR A 36 -40.62 18.96 5.79
N PHE A 37 -41.08 18.36 4.68
CA PHE A 37 -40.21 17.51 3.84
C PHE A 37 -39.60 18.22 2.62
N GLY A 38 -39.95 19.49 2.35
CA GLY A 38 -39.40 20.28 1.24
C GLY A 38 -38.46 21.42 1.63
N ARG A 39 -38.26 21.68 2.93
CA ARG A 39 -37.36 22.74 3.39
C ARG A 39 -35.94 22.21 3.48
N VAL A 40 -35.17 22.45 2.43
CA VAL A 40 -33.71 22.43 2.51
C VAL A 40 -33.30 23.66 3.31
N GLU A 41 -33.15 23.51 4.63
CA GLU A 41 -32.44 24.51 5.42
C GLU A 41 -30.97 24.45 4.98
N THR A 42 -30.54 25.48 4.28
CA THR A 42 -29.13 25.70 3.98
C THR A 42 -28.42 25.94 5.31
N VAL A 43 -27.78 24.91 5.84
CA VAL A 43 -26.85 25.03 6.96
C VAL A 43 -25.75 26.00 6.52
N ALA A 44 -25.66 27.15 7.20
CA ALA A 44 -24.77 28.24 6.81
C ALA A 44 -23.28 27.84 6.82
N ASP A 45 -22.95 26.80 7.59
CA ASP A 45 -21.62 26.19 7.63
C ASP A 45 -21.79 24.66 7.71
N PRO A 46 -21.98 23.98 6.55
CA PRO A 46 -22.05 22.53 6.54
C PRO A 46 -20.72 21.98 7.06
N TYR A 47 -20.79 20.94 7.89
CA TYR A 47 -19.59 20.28 8.38
C TYR A 47 -18.66 19.92 7.22
N ARG A 48 -17.48 20.54 7.19
CA ARG A 48 -16.41 20.18 6.28
C ARG A 48 -15.49 19.23 7.02
N ALA A 49 -15.38 18.00 6.51
CA ALA A 49 -14.45 17.03 7.07
C ALA A 49 -13.02 17.63 7.07
N PRO A 50 -12.27 17.52 8.18
CA PRO A 50 -10.86 17.89 8.18
C PRO A 50 -10.11 17.16 7.07
N THR A 51 -9.20 17.86 6.41
CA THR A 51 -8.29 17.23 5.44
C THR A 51 -7.39 16.26 6.20
N PRO A 52 -7.37 14.96 5.84
CA PRO A 52 -6.50 13.99 6.51
C PRO A 52 -5.03 14.39 6.35
N THR A 53 -4.24 14.15 7.38
CA THR A 53 -2.81 14.45 7.43
C THR A 53 -1.99 13.19 7.68
N ALA A 54 -0.67 13.26 7.45
CA ALA A 54 0.24 12.14 7.73
C ALA A 54 0.08 11.55 9.15
N ASP A 55 -0.14 12.42 10.13
CA ASP A 55 -0.29 12.05 11.54
C ASP A 55 -1.57 11.31 11.85
N ASP A 56 -2.54 11.25 10.93
CA ASP A 56 -3.75 10.44 11.09
C ASP A 56 -3.48 8.96 10.77
N TYR A 57 -2.49 8.67 9.92
CA TYR A 57 -2.19 7.32 9.45
C TYR A 57 -1.03 6.69 10.22
N TYR A 58 -1.31 5.55 10.85
CA TYR A 58 -0.31 4.79 11.60
C TYR A 58 0.94 4.49 10.77
N ILE A 59 0.78 4.03 9.52
CA ILE A 59 1.90 3.62 8.68
C ILE A 59 2.81 4.80 8.30
N LEU A 60 2.24 5.98 8.06
CA LEU A 60 3.02 7.18 7.74
C LEU A 60 3.80 7.67 8.96
N ARG A 61 3.20 7.63 10.16
CA ARG A 61 3.93 7.91 11.41
C ARG A 61 5.09 6.93 11.65
N GLN A 62 4.88 5.64 11.39
CA GLN A 62 5.94 4.64 11.51
C GLN A 62 7.07 4.87 10.51
N LEU A 63 6.74 5.18 9.26
CA LEU A 63 7.73 5.49 8.22
C LEU A 63 8.51 6.78 8.55
N ALA A 64 7.86 7.80 9.11
CA ALA A 64 8.52 9.02 9.56
C ALA A 64 9.53 8.71 10.69
N ALA A 65 9.14 7.93 11.69
CA ALA A 65 10.04 7.48 12.75
C ALA A 65 11.21 6.64 12.20
N ARG A 66 10.94 5.76 11.23
CA ARG A 66 11.95 4.91 10.58
C ARG A 66 12.99 5.73 9.81
N GLY A 67 12.55 6.79 9.14
CA GLY A 67 13.45 7.73 8.46
C GLY A 67 14.35 8.49 9.43
N GLN A 68 13.81 8.91 10.60
CA GLN A 68 14.60 9.57 11.64
C GLN A 68 15.65 8.64 12.26
N ASP A 69 15.27 7.40 12.60
CA ASP A 69 16.20 6.37 13.12
C ASP A 69 17.35 6.09 12.14
N THR A 70 17.04 6.03 10.84
CA THR A 70 18.04 5.78 9.79
C THR A 70 19.02 6.95 9.67
N THR A 71 18.50 8.19 9.65
CA THR A 71 19.31 9.41 9.58
C THR A 71 20.19 9.58 10.82
N ALA A 72 19.66 9.26 12.01
CA ALA A 72 20.41 9.30 13.27
C ALA A 72 21.56 8.29 13.30
N ARG A 73 21.38 7.09 12.71
CA ARG A 73 22.46 6.10 12.58
C ARG A 73 23.52 6.55 11.58
N GLN A 74 23.14 7.17 10.46
CA GLN A 74 24.06 7.67 9.42
C GLN A 74 24.90 8.87 9.87
N THR A 75 24.42 9.70 10.80
CA THR A 75 25.16 10.86 11.35
C THR A 75 26.19 10.48 12.43
N THR A 76 26.37 9.18 12.71
CA THR A 76 27.52 8.68 13.48
C THR A 76 28.75 8.67 12.55
N PRO A 77 29.94 9.18 12.94
CA PRO A 77 31.05 9.43 12.02
C PRO A 77 31.72 8.12 11.56
N GLN A 78 31.09 7.40 10.63
CA GLN A 78 31.70 6.30 9.91
C GLN A 78 30.95 6.01 8.60
N GLN A 79 30.90 6.97 7.67
CA GLN A 79 30.81 6.73 6.22
C GLN A 79 30.80 8.08 5.48
N GLU A 80 31.94 8.74 5.48
CA GLU A 80 32.22 9.81 4.53
C GLU A 80 32.94 9.16 3.34
N GLN A 81 32.17 8.76 2.32
CA GLN A 81 32.73 8.33 1.05
C GLN A 81 31.88 8.82 -0.12
N ASP A 82 32.45 9.85 -0.77
CA ASP A 82 32.17 10.48 -2.07
C ASP A 82 30.76 10.98 -2.40
N ALA A 83 30.68 12.32 -2.44
CA ALA A 83 29.61 13.12 -3.00
C ALA A 83 29.57 13.00 -4.53
N ALA A 84 28.76 12.06 -5.04
CA ALA A 84 28.13 12.17 -6.34
C ALA A 84 26.64 12.58 -6.13
N PRO A 85 26.02 13.33 -7.06
CA PRO A 85 24.62 13.75 -6.93
C PRO A 85 23.74 12.53 -6.66
N GLN A 86 23.16 12.50 -5.46
CA GLN A 86 22.39 11.36 -4.99
C GLN A 86 21.03 11.40 -5.67
N THR A 87 20.91 10.69 -6.80
CA THR A 87 19.64 10.02 -7.09
C THR A 87 19.27 9.25 -5.82
N PRO A 88 18.05 9.41 -5.28
CA PRO A 88 17.65 8.69 -4.07
C PRO A 88 17.78 7.20 -4.35
N LYS A 89 18.89 6.63 -3.87
CA LYS A 89 19.20 5.22 -3.99
C LYS A 89 18.12 4.50 -3.20
N VAL A 90 17.29 3.73 -3.89
CA VAL A 90 16.47 2.68 -3.26
C VAL A 90 17.47 1.78 -2.54
N TYR A 91 17.62 2.03 -1.24
CA TYR A 91 18.69 1.46 -0.45
C TYR A 91 18.28 0.03 -0.11
N ILE A 92 18.63 -0.94 -0.99
CA ILE A 92 18.79 -2.31 -0.50
C ILE A 92 19.98 -2.24 0.43
N GLY A 93 19.72 -2.07 1.73
CA GLY A 93 20.79 -1.97 2.71
C GLY A 93 21.76 -3.14 2.53
N ALA A 94 23.03 -2.80 2.33
CA ALA A 94 24.16 -3.73 2.50
C ALA A 94 24.13 -4.40 3.91
N SER A 95 23.31 -3.88 4.82
CA SER A 95 22.99 -4.37 6.15
C SER A 95 22.04 -5.56 6.23
N ALA A 96 21.51 -6.07 5.10
CA ALA A 96 20.71 -7.29 5.06
C ALA A 96 21.28 -8.31 4.07
N SER A 97 22.60 -8.56 4.15
CA SER A 97 23.19 -9.79 3.58
C SER A 97 22.56 -11.00 4.26
N ILE A 98 22.52 -12.14 3.57
CA ILE A 98 21.99 -13.39 4.15
C ILE A 98 22.62 -13.72 5.51
N GLU A 99 23.88 -13.31 5.72
CA GLU A 99 24.67 -13.49 6.93
C GLU A 99 24.13 -12.72 8.15
N SER A 100 23.50 -11.57 7.91
CA SER A 100 22.94 -10.70 8.95
C SER A 100 21.47 -11.00 9.26
N MET A 101 20.85 -11.90 8.50
CA MET A 101 19.43 -12.23 8.62
C MET A 101 19.24 -13.57 9.35
N THR A 102 18.08 -13.72 9.99
CA THR A 102 17.66 -14.98 10.60
C THR A 102 16.77 -15.77 9.66
N TRP A 103 16.65 -17.08 9.86
CA TRP A 103 15.71 -17.89 9.10
C TRP A 103 14.27 -17.42 9.35
N ALA A 104 13.51 -17.18 8.28
CA ALA A 104 12.08 -16.90 8.38
C ALA A 104 11.33 -18.23 8.52
N ASP A 105 10.48 -18.35 9.54
CA ASP A 105 9.63 -19.52 9.68
C ASP A 105 8.62 -19.62 8.52
N THR A 106 7.97 -20.79 8.42
CA THR A 106 6.98 -21.05 7.37
C THR A 106 5.83 -20.05 7.42
N ALA A 107 5.41 -19.60 8.60
CA ALA A 107 4.27 -18.68 8.73
C ALA A 107 4.62 -17.30 8.19
N ALA A 108 5.79 -16.76 8.53
CA ALA A 108 6.30 -15.49 8.03
C ALA A 108 6.54 -15.54 6.52
N THR A 109 7.09 -16.65 6.01
CA THR A 109 7.29 -16.86 4.58
C THR A 109 5.96 -16.87 3.83
N THR A 110 5.01 -17.68 4.28
CA THR A 110 3.67 -17.77 3.67
C THR A 110 2.91 -16.45 3.76
N ALA A 111 3.01 -15.71 4.88
CA ALA A 111 2.39 -14.40 5.01
C ALA A 111 2.96 -13.39 4.02
N ALA A 112 4.29 -13.33 3.88
CA ALA A 112 4.96 -12.45 2.93
C ALA A 112 4.57 -12.76 1.48
N GLU A 113 4.58 -14.03 1.11
CA GLU A 113 4.25 -14.48 -0.25
C GLU A 113 2.76 -14.28 -0.58
N ASN A 114 1.85 -14.54 0.37
CA ASN A 114 0.43 -14.22 0.21
C ASN A 114 0.19 -12.72 0.03
N ALA A 115 0.90 -11.89 0.79
CA ALA A 115 0.78 -10.43 0.66
C ALA A 115 1.30 -9.95 -0.71
N LEU A 116 2.36 -10.54 -1.25
CA LEU A 116 2.78 -10.29 -2.65
C LEU A 116 1.70 -10.67 -3.66
N TRP A 117 1.05 -11.83 -3.48
CA TRP A 117 -0.05 -12.23 -4.36
C TRP A 117 -1.23 -11.27 -4.29
N GLN A 118 -1.57 -10.75 -3.12
CA GLN A 118 -2.60 -9.71 -2.97
C GLN A 118 -2.22 -8.39 -3.67
N LEU A 119 -0.93 -8.01 -3.65
CA LEU A 119 -0.46 -6.86 -4.44
C LEU A 119 -0.58 -7.11 -5.94
N ALA A 120 -0.33 -8.33 -6.41
CA ALA A 120 -0.53 -8.70 -7.80
C ALA A 120 -2.01 -8.70 -8.21
N GLU A 121 -2.90 -9.20 -7.34
CA GLU A 121 -4.34 -9.24 -7.57
C GLU A 121 -4.97 -7.85 -7.60
N SER A 122 -4.45 -6.91 -6.80
CA SER A 122 -4.86 -5.49 -6.81
C SER A 122 -4.20 -4.66 -7.91
N SER A 123 -3.37 -5.28 -8.76
CA SER A 123 -2.57 -4.61 -9.80
C SER A 123 -1.55 -3.59 -9.26
N ALA A 124 -1.25 -3.61 -7.96
CA ALA A 124 -0.21 -2.76 -7.37
C ALA A 124 1.20 -3.19 -7.82
N VAL A 125 1.39 -4.49 -8.03
CA VAL A 125 2.61 -5.10 -8.57
C VAL A 125 2.25 -5.89 -9.83
N PRO A 126 3.05 -5.89 -10.90
CA PRO A 126 2.76 -6.71 -12.06
C PRO A 126 2.85 -8.20 -11.70
N ARG A 127 1.77 -8.95 -11.98
CA ARG A 127 1.64 -10.37 -11.64
C ARG A 127 2.78 -11.24 -12.12
N PHE A 128 3.33 -10.93 -13.30
CA PHE A 128 4.47 -11.64 -13.87
C PHE A 128 5.69 -11.69 -12.93
N TRP A 129 6.04 -10.57 -12.29
CA TRP A 129 7.16 -10.53 -11.34
C TRP A 129 6.94 -11.46 -10.16
N VAL A 130 5.71 -11.52 -9.64
CA VAL A 130 5.35 -12.41 -8.52
C VAL A 130 5.37 -13.87 -8.95
N GLU A 131 4.81 -14.21 -10.12
CA GLU A 131 4.82 -15.57 -10.66
C GLU A 131 6.24 -16.12 -10.80
N GLN A 132 7.16 -15.34 -11.39
CA GLN A 132 8.54 -15.77 -11.62
C GLN A 132 9.38 -15.80 -10.32
N THR A 133 9.08 -14.96 -9.32
CA THR A 133 9.89 -14.87 -8.09
C THR A 133 9.32 -15.61 -6.88
N VAL A 134 8.04 -15.93 -6.85
CA VAL A 134 7.39 -16.65 -5.75
C VAL A 134 6.96 -18.05 -6.19
N GLY A 135 6.40 -18.19 -7.38
CA GLY A 135 5.70 -19.39 -7.85
C GLY A 135 6.58 -20.59 -8.23
N ASP A 136 7.83 -20.64 -7.79
CA ASP A 136 8.82 -21.53 -8.38
C ASP A 136 9.05 -22.82 -7.59
N THR A 137 9.31 -23.88 -8.36
CA THR A 137 9.65 -25.24 -7.94
C THR A 137 11.16 -25.52 -8.10
N VAL A 138 11.94 -24.54 -8.54
CA VAL A 138 13.40 -24.63 -8.68
C VAL A 138 14.06 -24.75 -7.32
N ASP A 139 14.90 -25.77 -7.20
CA ASP A 139 15.81 -25.97 -6.08
C ASP A 139 17.07 -25.12 -6.30
N TYR A 140 17.25 -24.07 -5.50
CA TYR A 140 18.42 -23.21 -5.52
C TYR A 140 19.57 -23.74 -4.65
N GLY A 141 19.38 -24.87 -4.00
CA GLY A 141 20.38 -25.54 -3.18
C GLY A 141 20.75 -24.73 -1.94
N SER A 142 22.05 -24.55 -1.75
CA SER A 142 22.61 -23.93 -0.56
C SER A 142 23.77 -23.00 -0.88
N TYR A 143 24.05 -22.12 0.08
CA TYR A 143 25.22 -21.25 0.13
C TYR A 143 25.99 -21.55 1.41
N THR A 144 27.32 -21.57 1.34
CA THR A 144 28.18 -21.64 2.51
C THR A 144 29.12 -20.46 2.45
N ASP A 145 29.13 -19.65 3.51
CA ASP A 145 29.99 -18.45 3.57
C ASP A 145 31.47 -18.82 3.79
N ALA A 146 32.33 -17.81 3.80
CA ALA A 146 33.76 -18.01 4.04
C ALA A 146 34.08 -18.57 5.44
N ASN A 147 33.16 -18.45 6.40
CA ASN A 147 33.29 -18.96 7.76
C ASN A 147 32.79 -20.42 7.90
N GLY A 148 32.25 -21.00 6.83
CA GLY A 148 31.67 -22.34 6.84
C GLY A 148 30.22 -22.40 7.34
N GLN A 149 29.56 -21.25 7.50
CA GLN A 149 28.15 -21.18 7.88
C GLN A 149 27.27 -21.57 6.70
N TYR A 150 26.35 -22.51 6.94
CA TYR A 150 25.44 -23.05 5.93
C TYR A 150 24.13 -22.27 5.87
N TYR A 151 23.66 -21.98 4.65
CA TYR A 151 22.40 -21.32 4.34
C TYR A 151 21.62 -22.13 3.30
N ASN A 152 20.37 -22.46 3.60
CA ASN A 152 19.45 -23.06 2.65
C ASN A 152 18.82 -21.96 1.77
N LEU A 153 19.02 -22.00 0.44
CA LEU A 153 18.51 -20.98 -0.48
C LEU A 153 17.05 -21.21 -0.88
N ASN A 154 16.48 -22.38 -0.55
CA ASN A 154 15.04 -22.64 -0.71
C ASN A 154 14.21 -22.04 0.43
N SER A 155 14.86 -21.55 1.49
CA SER A 155 14.22 -20.89 2.63
C SER A 155 14.25 -19.38 2.49
N ALA A 156 13.24 -18.71 3.03
CA ALA A 156 13.27 -17.27 3.22
C ALA A 156 14.01 -16.90 4.51
N TYR A 157 14.55 -15.70 4.55
CA TYR A 157 15.23 -15.12 5.70
C TYR A 157 14.51 -13.84 6.08
N CYS A 158 14.50 -13.50 7.36
CA CYS A 158 13.91 -12.28 7.86
C CYS A 158 14.84 -11.51 8.79
N THR A 159 14.59 -10.22 8.88
CA THR A 159 15.12 -9.34 9.92
C THR A 159 14.01 -8.40 10.38
N THR A 160 14.12 -7.88 11.58
CA THR A 160 13.15 -6.94 12.16
C THR A 160 13.89 -5.73 12.68
N ASP A 161 13.46 -4.53 12.27
CA ASP A 161 14.04 -3.30 12.76
C ASP A 161 13.48 -2.88 14.13
N SER A 162 14.05 -1.81 14.69
CA SER A 162 13.67 -1.28 16.02
C SER A 162 12.22 -0.81 16.11
N LEU A 163 11.58 -0.55 14.97
CA LEU A 163 10.20 -0.06 14.91
C LEU A 163 9.21 -1.18 14.57
N GLY A 164 9.70 -2.41 14.39
CA GLY A 164 8.87 -3.59 14.14
C GLY A 164 8.55 -3.80 12.67
N PHE A 165 9.25 -3.14 11.74
CA PHE A 165 9.17 -3.56 10.33
C PHE A 165 9.93 -4.85 10.14
N VAL A 166 9.29 -5.82 9.49
CA VAL A 166 9.85 -7.11 9.14
C VAL A 166 10.23 -7.09 7.67
N THR A 167 11.50 -7.32 7.37
CA THR A 167 11.95 -7.55 5.99
C THR A 167 12.12 -9.04 5.77
N VAL A 168 11.36 -9.62 4.84
CA VAL A 168 11.47 -11.02 4.41
C VAL A 168 12.14 -11.05 3.03
N ARG A 169 13.12 -11.94 2.86
CA ARG A 169 13.97 -12.00 1.68
C ARG A 169 14.24 -13.45 1.29
N LYS A 170 14.14 -13.76 -0.01
CA LYS A 170 14.68 -14.99 -0.58
C LYS A 170 15.93 -14.68 -1.39
N PHE A 171 16.91 -15.56 -1.27
CA PHE A 171 18.16 -15.48 -2.01
C PHE A 171 18.24 -16.62 -3.01
N ALA A 172 18.99 -16.40 -4.07
CA ALA A 172 19.31 -17.41 -5.07
C ALA A 172 20.78 -17.26 -5.47
N ARG A 173 21.29 -18.23 -6.22
CA ARG A 173 22.68 -18.24 -6.67
C ARG A 173 22.74 -18.55 -8.15
N GLU A 174 23.57 -17.81 -8.87
CA GLU A 174 23.88 -18.02 -10.28
C GLU A 174 25.38 -17.76 -10.48
N ASN A 175 26.07 -18.62 -11.24
CA ASN A 175 27.52 -18.55 -11.44
C ASN A 175 28.32 -18.41 -10.12
N ASP A 176 27.93 -19.20 -9.11
CA ASP A 176 28.48 -19.19 -7.75
C ASP A 176 28.35 -17.87 -6.98
N THR A 177 27.59 -16.92 -7.50
CA THR A 177 27.38 -15.62 -6.88
C THR A 177 25.95 -15.50 -6.36
N LEU A 178 25.84 -15.11 -5.09
CA LEU A 178 24.56 -14.91 -4.41
C LEU A 178 23.88 -13.62 -4.88
N PHE A 179 22.57 -13.68 -5.09
CA PHE A 179 21.75 -12.51 -5.36
C PHE A 179 20.43 -12.59 -4.59
N THR A 180 19.80 -11.43 -4.37
CA THR A 180 18.44 -11.38 -3.81
C THR A 180 17.45 -11.72 -4.92
N ARG A 181 16.52 -12.63 -4.66
CA ARG A 181 15.44 -12.99 -5.60
C ARG A 181 14.24 -12.08 -5.42
N TYR A 182 13.79 -11.94 -4.17
CA TYR A 182 12.84 -10.93 -3.77
C TYR A 182 13.14 -10.44 -2.36
N SER A 183 12.71 -9.22 -2.06
CA SER A 183 12.70 -8.62 -0.73
C SER A 183 11.39 -7.89 -0.52
N ILE A 184 10.78 -8.07 0.64
CA ILE A 184 9.54 -7.39 1.02
C ILE A 184 9.76 -6.82 2.41
N THR A 185 9.45 -5.55 2.62
CA THR A 185 9.38 -4.95 3.95
C THR A 185 7.93 -4.65 4.28
N MET A 186 7.49 -5.13 5.44
CA MET A 186 6.14 -4.95 5.95
C MET A 186 6.15 -4.45 7.38
N ASP A 187 5.14 -3.68 7.78
CA ASP A 187 4.91 -3.36 9.18
C ASP A 187 4.46 -4.64 9.92
N GLY A 188 5.20 -5.05 10.96
CA GLY A 188 4.94 -6.30 11.67
C GLY A 188 3.63 -6.33 12.46
N ARG A 189 2.97 -5.18 12.66
CA ARG A 189 1.70 -5.09 13.39
C ARG A 189 0.50 -5.20 12.46
N THR A 190 0.54 -4.54 11.30
CA THR A 190 -0.58 -4.45 10.36
C THR A 190 -0.43 -5.38 9.16
N GLY A 191 0.78 -5.86 8.88
CA GLY A 191 1.10 -6.62 7.67
C GLY A 191 1.14 -5.78 6.40
N MET A 192 1.01 -4.45 6.50
CA MET A 192 1.05 -3.55 5.34
C MET A 192 2.44 -3.57 4.73
N ILE A 193 2.50 -3.76 3.42
CA ILE A 193 3.75 -3.72 2.67
C ILE A 193 4.12 -2.26 2.42
N VAL A 194 5.37 -1.90 2.70
CA VAL A 194 5.93 -0.57 2.44
C VAL A 194 7.03 -0.60 1.39
N GLU A 195 7.60 -1.77 1.12
CA GLU A 195 8.67 -1.93 0.14
C GLU A 195 8.61 -3.33 -0.48
N VAL A 196 8.79 -3.37 -1.79
CA VAL A 196 8.89 -4.58 -2.61
C VAL A 196 10.07 -4.41 -3.53
N TRP A 197 10.87 -5.46 -3.64
CA TRP A 197 11.94 -5.56 -4.60
C TRP A 197 12.00 -6.97 -5.20
N PHE A 198 12.17 -7.07 -6.51
CA PHE A 198 12.31 -8.33 -7.25
C PHE A 198 13.55 -8.30 -8.14
N SER A 199 14.03 -9.48 -8.50
CA SER A 199 15.08 -9.66 -9.49
C SER A 199 14.78 -10.79 -10.46
N LEU A 200 14.84 -10.48 -11.76
CA LEU A 200 14.69 -11.44 -12.84
C LEU A 200 15.86 -11.37 -13.83
N PRO A 201 16.17 -12.46 -14.54
CA PRO A 201 17.06 -12.41 -15.70
C PRO A 201 16.58 -11.37 -16.72
N ALA A 202 17.50 -10.70 -17.41
CA ALA A 202 17.15 -9.65 -18.37
C ALA A 202 16.20 -10.13 -19.48
N ALA A 203 16.36 -11.37 -19.95
CA ALA A 203 15.49 -11.96 -20.97
C ALA A 203 14.02 -12.07 -20.53
N ASP A 204 13.77 -12.29 -19.23
CA ASP A 204 12.42 -12.44 -18.69
C ASP A 204 11.80 -11.07 -18.37
N ALA A 205 12.62 -10.09 -17.96
CA ALA A 205 12.14 -8.78 -17.52
C ALA A 205 11.87 -7.78 -18.66
N ALA A 206 12.59 -7.88 -19.78
CA ALA A 206 12.59 -6.88 -20.85
C ALA A 206 11.21 -6.62 -21.48
N GLU A 207 10.26 -7.56 -21.37
CA GLU A 207 8.90 -7.42 -21.92
C GLU A 207 7.86 -6.93 -20.89
N THR A 208 8.25 -6.72 -19.63
CA THR A 208 7.29 -6.36 -18.58
C THR A 208 7.05 -4.84 -18.53
N PRO A 209 5.80 -4.36 -18.66
CA PRO A 209 5.50 -2.93 -18.63
C PRO A 209 5.87 -2.30 -17.28
N LEU A 210 6.37 -1.06 -17.33
CA LEU A 210 6.59 -0.24 -16.15
C LEU A 210 5.26 -0.02 -15.39
N PRO A 211 5.30 0.03 -14.05
CA PRO A 211 4.10 0.33 -13.27
C PRO A 211 3.60 1.73 -13.62
N GLY A 212 2.28 1.84 -13.86
CA GLY A 212 1.61 3.11 -14.09
C GLY A 212 1.11 3.75 -12.79
N ALA A 213 0.59 4.98 -12.89
CA ALA A 213 0.03 5.69 -11.75
C ALA A 213 -1.10 4.92 -11.05
N ASP A 214 -1.88 4.13 -11.78
CA ASP A 214 -2.96 3.33 -11.19
C ASP A 214 -2.44 2.20 -10.31
N ALA A 215 -1.32 1.57 -10.67
CA ALA A 215 -0.65 0.59 -9.82
C ALA A 215 -0.14 1.24 -8.52
N LEU A 216 0.42 2.45 -8.61
CA LEU A 216 0.84 3.20 -7.41
C LEU A 216 -0.35 3.59 -6.52
N ARG A 217 -1.52 3.90 -7.11
CA ARG A 217 -2.76 4.14 -6.35
C ARG A 217 -3.27 2.87 -5.68
N SER A 218 -3.24 1.72 -6.35
CA SER A 218 -3.53 0.42 -5.72
C SER A 218 -2.59 0.11 -4.55
N PHE A 219 -1.31 0.51 -4.67
CA PHE A 219 -0.35 0.38 -3.58
C PHE A 219 -0.59 1.36 -2.41
N ALA A 220 -1.13 2.55 -2.68
CA ALA A 220 -1.62 3.44 -1.63
C ALA A 220 -2.87 2.87 -0.95
N ALA A 221 -3.75 2.23 -1.72
CA ALA A 221 -4.99 1.64 -1.25
C ALA A 221 -4.78 0.52 -0.23
N GLN A 222 -3.83 -0.40 -0.45
CA GLN A 222 -3.52 -1.46 0.53
C GLN A 222 -3.01 -0.91 1.87
N ALA A 223 -2.38 0.27 1.86
CA ALA A 223 -1.95 0.96 3.08
C ALA A 223 -3.08 1.82 3.71
N GLY A 224 -4.28 1.82 3.13
CA GLY A 224 -5.43 2.61 3.58
C GLY A 224 -5.29 4.11 3.32
N LEU A 225 -4.46 4.52 2.34
CA LEU A 225 -4.11 5.92 2.09
C LEU A 225 -4.96 6.59 1.00
N GLU A 226 -6.06 5.97 0.60
CA GLU A 226 -6.96 6.50 -0.45
C GLU A 226 -7.57 7.85 -0.06
N SER A 227 -7.88 8.01 1.23
CA SER A 227 -8.50 9.22 1.79
C SER A 227 -7.59 10.45 1.83
N LEU A 228 -6.29 10.32 1.54
CA LEU A 228 -5.43 11.48 1.30
C LEU A 228 -5.89 12.27 0.05
N GLY A 229 -6.38 11.57 -0.98
CA GLY A 229 -7.10 12.13 -2.12
C GLY A 229 -6.29 13.01 -3.10
N ASP A 230 -5.04 13.36 -2.78
CA ASP A 230 -4.21 14.33 -3.50
C ASP A 230 -3.00 13.70 -4.22
N TRP A 231 -3.01 12.38 -4.41
CA TRP A 231 -1.94 11.65 -5.09
C TRP A 231 -1.74 12.11 -6.54
N ALA A 232 -0.60 12.77 -6.79
CA ALA A 232 -0.23 13.31 -8.09
C ALA A 232 1.22 12.97 -8.45
N ALA A 233 1.52 12.91 -9.75
CA ALA A 233 2.91 12.77 -10.19
C ALA A 233 3.70 14.03 -9.80
N PRO A 234 4.87 13.90 -9.16
CA PRO A 234 5.70 15.06 -8.82
C PRO A 234 6.23 15.72 -10.10
N GLU A 235 6.32 17.06 -10.10
CA GLU A 235 6.76 17.84 -11.27
C GLU A 235 8.20 17.51 -11.71
N SER A 236 9.05 17.11 -10.76
CA SER A 236 10.38 16.59 -11.02
C SER A 236 10.62 15.34 -10.17
N SER A 237 10.77 14.20 -10.84
CA SER A 237 11.05 12.92 -10.20
C SER A 237 12.27 12.27 -10.84
N PRO A 238 13.24 11.78 -10.06
CA PRO A 238 14.30 10.93 -10.58
C PRO A 238 13.82 9.50 -10.89
N TYR A 239 12.58 9.16 -10.51
CA TYR A 239 11.96 7.86 -10.74
C TYR A 239 11.06 7.87 -11.96
N ASP A 240 11.07 6.77 -12.72
CA ASP A 240 10.23 6.55 -13.89
C ASP A 240 8.73 6.66 -13.56
N CYS A 241 8.32 6.19 -12.38
CA CYS A 241 6.97 6.34 -11.86
C CYS A 241 6.98 6.76 -10.39
N ALA A 242 6.30 7.86 -10.08
CA ALA A 242 6.13 8.31 -8.71
C ALA A 242 4.77 8.99 -8.50
N LEU A 243 4.22 8.85 -7.29
CA LEU A 243 3.08 9.62 -6.79
C LEU A 243 3.42 10.24 -5.44
N TYR A 244 3.15 11.53 -5.31
CA TYR A 244 3.31 12.30 -4.09
C TYR A 244 1.94 12.74 -3.57
N SER A 245 1.78 12.70 -2.24
CA SER A 245 0.66 13.30 -1.51
C SER A 245 1.21 14.40 -0.60
N ALA A 246 0.77 15.63 -0.82
CA ALA A 246 1.12 16.77 0.02
C ALA A 246 0.44 16.69 1.40
N ASN A 247 -0.79 16.18 1.44
CA ASN A 247 -1.55 15.92 2.67
C ASN A 247 -0.84 14.90 3.58
N GLY A 248 -0.29 13.85 2.97
CA GLY A 248 0.41 12.78 3.68
C GLY A 248 1.91 13.00 3.84
N GLY A 249 2.51 14.00 3.17
CA GLY A 249 3.97 14.11 3.07
C GLY A 249 4.62 12.81 2.58
N ALA A 250 3.93 12.09 1.70
CA ALA A 250 4.22 10.70 1.36
C ALA A 250 4.53 10.57 -0.12
N LEU A 251 5.51 9.74 -0.44
CA LEU A 251 5.96 9.47 -1.79
C LEU A 251 5.93 7.96 -2.03
N ILE A 252 5.24 7.57 -3.09
CA ILE A 252 5.31 6.21 -3.63
C ILE A 252 6.15 6.27 -4.89
N THR A 253 7.14 5.39 -4.99
CA THR A 253 8.05 5.31 -6.14
C THR A 253 8.09 3.90 -6.66
N ALA A 254 8.14 3.77 -7.98
CA ALA A 254 8.50 2.52 -8.60
C ALA A 254 9.48 2.72 -9.75
N SER A 255 10.36 1.74 -9.92
CA SER A 255 11.38 1.75 -10.97
C SER A 255 11.70 0.34 -11.41
N THR A 256 12.05 0.22 -12.69
CA THR A 256 12.60 -1.02 -13.24
C THR A 256 13.86 -0.70 -14.03
N HIS A 257 15.00 -1.22 -13.61
CA HIS A 257 16.27 -0.96 -14.29
C HIS A 257 17.16 -2.21 -14.38
N PRO A 258 18.00 -2.29 -15.42
CA PRO A 258 19.05 -3.29 -15.47
C PRO A 258 20.06 -3.06 -14.34
N TYR A 259 20.59 -4.15 -13.80
CA TYR A 259 21.68 -4.14 -12.85
C TYR A 259 22.51 -5.43 -12.99
N THR A 260 23.77 -5.33 -12.61
CA THR A 260 24.65 -6.49 -12.43
C THR A 260 24.84 -6.73 -10.95
N TYR A 261 24.67 -7.97 -10.51
CA TYR A 261 25.03 -8.36 -9.16
C TYR A 261 26.53 -8.64 -9.12
N THR A 262 27.21 -8.17 -8.09
CA THR A 262 28.66 -8.36 -7.93
C THR A 262 28.92 -9.33 -6.79
N GLY A 263 29.68 -10.38 -7.06
CA GLY A 263 30.20 -11.29 -6.04
C GLY A 263 31.52 -10.79 -5.45
N TYR A 264 31.97 -11.41 -4.35
CA TYR A 264 33.30 -11.15 -3.76
C TYR A 264 34.45 -11.55 -4.70
N THR A 265 34.22 -12.48 -5.63
CA THR A 265 35.12 -12.80 -6.72
C THR A 265 34.59 -12.13 -7.99
N ALA A 266 35.41 -11.30 -8.62
CA ALA A 266 35.09 -10.46 -9.79
C ALA A 266 34.78 -11.25 -11.09
N ALA A 267 33.89 -12.23 -11.03
CA ALA A 267 33.15 -12.68 -12.20
C ALA A 267 31.93 -11.75 -12.33
N ASP A 268 31.83 -11.06 -13.46
CA ASP A 268 30.69 -10.20 -13.77
C ASP A 268 29.41 -11.03 -13.64
N GLY A 269 28.57 -10.72 -12.65
CA GLY A 269 27.27 -11.37 -12.50
C GLY A 269 26.44 -11.16 -13.77
N ALA A 270 25.55 -12.12 -14.06
CA ALA A 270 24.69 -12.03 -15.24
C ALA A 270 23.86 -10.73 -15.21
N GLU A 271 23.55 -10.20 -16.39
CA GLU A 271 22.67 -9.04 -16.51
C GLU A 271 21.26 -9.40 -16.03
N ARG A 272 20.79 -8.69 -15.01
CA ARG A 272 19.46 -8.87 -14.42
C ARG A 272 18.74 -7.55 -14.41
N TRP A 273 17.44 -7.60 -14.22
CA TRP A 273 16.61 -6.43 -14.04
C TRP A 273 15.97 -6.50 -12.68
N TYR A 274 15.92 -5.37 -11.99
CA TYR A 274 15.15 -5.27 -10.77
C TYR A 274 13.85 -4.53 -11.01
N TYR A 275 12.83 -4.90 -10.24
CA TYR A 275 11.64 -4.09 -10.02
C TYR A 275 11.65 -3.65 -8.56
N SER A 276 11.38 -2.38 -8.30
CA SER A 276 11.19 -1.87 -6.94
C SER A 276 9.93 -1.04 -6.84
N LEU A 277 9.22 -1.16 -5.72
CA LEU A 277 8.06 -0.36 -5.36
C LEU A 277 8.17 -0.02 -3.87
N ALA A 278 8.12 1.27 -3.51
CA ALA A 278 8.31 1.71 -2.13
C ALA A 278 7.38 2.86 -1.76
N LEU A 279 6.93 2.87 -0.50
CA LEU A 279 6.25 3.97 0.16
C LEU A 279 7.21 4.56 1.21
N GLN A 280 7.43 5.87 1.13
CA GLN A 280 8.33 6.60 2.03
C GLN A 280 7.79 7.98 2.38
N ILE A 281 8.34 8.59 3.42
CA ILE A 281 8.08 10.00 3.74
C ILE A 281 9.00 10.86 2.87
N ALA A 282 8.42 11.87 2.21
CA ALA A 282 9.15 12.87 1.45
C ALA A 282 8.85 14.25 2.05
N PRO A 283 9.86 14.95 2.60
CA PRO A 283 9.67 16.32 3.05
C PRO A 283 9.34 17.23 1.86
N GLN A 284 8.55 18.27 2.11
CA GLN A 284 8.23 19.28 1.10
C GLN A 284 9.54 19.89 0.59
N THR A 285 9.72 19.92 -0.73
CA THR A 285 10.80 20.67 -1.40
C THR A 285 10.25 21.96 -1.96
#